data_AF-A0AAN5CVM8-F1
#
_entry.id   AF-A0AAN5CVM8-F1
#
_cell.length_a   1.000
_cell.length_b   1.000
_cell.length_c   1.000
_cell.angle_alpha   90.00
_cell.angle_beta   90.00
_cell.angle_gamma   90.00
#
_symmetry.space_group_name_H-M   'P 1'
#
loop_
_entity.id
_entity.type
_entity.pdbx_description
1 polymer ?
#
loop_
_entity_poly.entity_id
_entity_poly.type
_entity_poly.pdbx_seq_one_letter_code
_entity_poly.pdbx_strand_id
1 'polypeptide(L)'
;MFSFAIISIERCLATVFYKSYEQCPKWLGAWFGIVQIVIPFVCSGIISTEYDFTDRFSYCSVVSRSNFDLVMQIGYIFMVCELLALIFFHVALFVNWRRKQLRATMDPTGRYQITENFRTIATITPLIWCHFLIIVLSSIIYFAYASLNPTFDPRIYPILEESSNQIYWHGVLLPFIFFALYQ
;
A
#
# COMPACT_ATOMS: atom_id res chain seq x y z
N MET A 1 1.22 -2.30 -2.05
CA MET A 1 0.12 -1.33 -2.14
C MET A 1 -1.21 -1.89 -1.65
N PHE A 2 -1.93 -2.74 -2.41
CA PHE A 2 -3.30 -3.18 -2.09
C PHE A 2 -3.47 -3.85 -0.71
N SER A 3 -2.53 -4.72 -0.34
CA SER A 3 -2.55 -5.38 0.97
C SER A 3 -2.52 -4.37 2.12
N PHE A 4 -1.69 -3.33 2.02
CA PHE A 4 -1.58 -2.31 3.08
C PHE A 4 -2.82 -1.42 3.17
N ALA A 5 -3.45 -1.09 2.04
CA ALA A 5 -4.71 -0.35 2.04
C ALA A 5 -5.83 -1.15 2.72
N ILE A 6 -5.94 -2.44 2.41
CA ILE A 6 -6.94 -3.33 3.01
C ILE A 6 -6.67 -3.55 4.50
N ILE A 7 -5.41 -3.78 4.88
CA ILE A 7 -5.02 -3.87 6.30
C ILE A 7 -5.35 -2.54 7.01
N SER A 8 -5.11 -1.38 6.38
CA SER A 8 -5.45 -0.08 6.96
C SER A 8 -6.94 0.03 7.25
N ILE A 9 -7.78 -0.33 6.28
CA ILE A 9 -9.24 -0.34 6.42
C ILE A 9 -9.65 -1.30 7.54
N GLU A 10 -9.14 -2.52 7.55
CA GLU A 10 -9.44 -3.52 8.57
C GLU A 10 -9.07 -3.01 9.97
N ARG A 11 -7.88 -2.43 10.15
CA ARG A 11 -7.42 -1.88 11.43
C ARG A 11 -8.21 -0.64 11.84
N CYS A 12 -8.64 0.19 10.89
CA CYS A 12 -9.56 1.31 11.15
C CYS A 12 -10.92 0.81 11.62
N LEU A 13 -11.49 -0.21 10.98
CA LEU A 13 -12.74 -0.84 11.40
C LEU A 13 -12.61 -1.45 12.79
N ALA A 14 -11.52 -2.17 13.08
CA ALA A 14 -11.23 -2.70 14.40
C ALA A 14 -11.10 -1.59 15.46
N THR A 15 -10.57 -0.44 15.07
CA THR A 15 -10.47 0.73 15.95
C THR A 15 -11.85 1.34 16.22
N VAL A 16 -12.67 1.57 15.19
CA VAL A 16 -13.97 2.21 15.34
C VAL A 16 -14.96 1.30 16.06
N PHE A 17 -15.02 0.04 15.65
CA PHE A 17 -15.99 -0.97 16.10
C PHE A 17 -15.41 -1.98 17.09
N TYR A 18 -14.44 -1.57 17.92
CA TYR A 18 -13.71 -2.50 18.81
C TYR A 18 -14.64 -3.46 19.57
N LYS A 19 -15.71 -2.96 20.21
CA LYS A 19 -16.69 -3.76 20.98
C LYS A 19 -17.37 -4.88 20.19
N SER A 20 -17.60 -4.68 18.90
CA SER A 20 -18.33 -5.61 18.03
C SER A 20 -17.40 -6.34 17.05
N TYR A 21 -16.11 -6.02 17.06
CA TYR A 21 -15.16 -6.53 16.07
C TYR A 21 -14.96 -8.05 16.17
N GLU A 22 -14.93 -8.63 17.36
CA GLU A 22 -14.88 -10.09 17.54
C GLU A 22 -16.16 -10.80 17.05
N GLN A 23 -17.28 -10.08 17.05
CA GLN A 23 -18.53 -10.58 16.49
C GLN A 23 -18.59 -10.40 14.97
N CYS A 24 -17.62 -9.68 14.38
CA CYS A 24 -17.52 -9.61 12.94
C CYS A 24 -17.30 -11.01 12.38
N PRO A 25 -18.11 -11.39 11.40
CA PRO A 25 -18.10 -12.75 10.93
C PRO A 25 -16.84 -12.99 10.08
N LYS A 26 -16.28 -14.20 10.20
CA LYS A 26 -15.02 -14.61 9.52
C LYS A 26 -15.06 -14.44 8.00
N TRP A 27 -16.25 -14.39 7.40
CA TRP A 27 -16.43 -14.14 5.96
C TRP A 27 -15.98 -12.74 5.52
N LEU A 28 -15.93 -11.75 6.43
CA LEU A 28 -15.43 -10.41 6.11
C LEU A 28 -13.95 -10.43 5.70
N GLY A 29 -13.12 -11.21 6.43
CA GLY A 29 -11.71 -11.39 6.08
C GLY A 29 -11.52 -12.11 4.72
N ALA A 30 -12.39 -13.07 4.41
CA ALA A 30 -12.38 -13.75 3.12
C ALA A 30 -12.71 -12.77 1.97
N TRP A 31 -13.68 -11.87 2.16
CA TRP A 31 -13.95 -10.81 1.17
C TRP A 31 -12.78 -9.88 0.97
N PHE A 32 -12.12 -9.45 2.05
CA PHE A 32 -10.92 -8.62 1.93
C PHE A 32 -9.83 -9.33 1.13
N GLY A 33 -9.62 -10.63 1.34
CA GLY A 33 -8.69 -11.43 0.54
C GLY A 33 -9.09 -11.52 -0.94
N ILE A 34 -10.37 -11.76 -1.25
CA ILE A 34 -10.86 -11.81 -2.63
C ILE A 34 -10.68 -10.45 -3.31
N VAL A 35 -11.11 -9.37 -2.67
CA VAL A 35 -11.00 -8.00 -3.19
C VAL A 35 -9.53 -7.64 -3.46
N GLN A 36 -8.61 -8.05 -2.58
CA GLN A 36 -7.17 -7.84 -2.77
C GLN A 36 -6.61 -8.50 -4.02
N ILE A 37 -7.18 -9.63 -4.48
CA ILE A 37 -6.73 -10.37 -5.66
C ILE A 37 -7.43 -9.84 -6.91
N VAL A 38 -8.73 -9.58 -6.83
CA VAL A 38 -9.55 -9.17 -7.96
C VAL A 38 -9.15 -7.78 -8.45
N ILE A 39 -8.91 -6.80 -7.56
CA ILE A 39 -8.56 -5.43 -7.98
C ILE A 39 -7.28 -5.40 -8.84
N PRO A 40 -6.13 -5.95 -8.40
CA PRO A 40 -4.93 -5.99 -9.24
C PRO A 40 -5.18 -6.71 -10.57
N PHE A 41 -5.93 -7.82 -10.56
CA PHE A 41 -6.20 -8.57 -11.78
C PHE A 41 -7.00 -7.75 -12.80
N VAL A 42 -8.01 -7.00 -12.33
CA VAL A 42 -8.79 -6.08 -13.18
C VAL A 42 -7.90 -4.93 -13.69
N CYS A 43 -7.09 -4.31 -12.83
CA CYS A 43 -6.18 -3.24 -13.25
C CYS A 43 -5.16 -3.73 -14.29
N SER A 44 -4.56 -4.89 -14.07
CA SER A 44 -3.66 -5.52 -15.04
C SER A 44 -4.38 -5.83 -16.35
N GLY A 45 -5.59 -6.38 -16.29
CA GLY A 45 -6.41 -6.63 -17.48
C GLY A 45 -6.67 -5.36 -18.30
N ILE A 46 -7.07 -4.26 -17.65
CA ILE A 46 -7.28 -2.94 -18.28
C ILE A 46 -6.00 -2.41 -18.93
N ILE A 47 -4.85 -2.53 -18.25
CA ILE A 47 -3.56 -2.10 -18.82
C ILE A 47 -3.18 -2.95 -20.05
N SER A 48 -3.49 -4.26 -20.01
CA SER A 48 -3.19 -5.20 -21.09
C SER A 48 -4.06 -5.00 -22.33
N THR A 49 -5.28 -4.46 -22.24
CA THR A 49 -6.11 -4.23 -23.44
C THR A 49 -5.55 -3.16 -24.36
N GLU A 50 -4.86 -2.17 -23.78
CA GLU A 50 -4.23 -1.06 -24.52
C GLU A 50 -2.74 -1.31 -24.79
N TYR A 51 -2.20 -2.47 -24.42
CA TYR A 51 -0.78 -2.78 -24.60
C TYR A 51 -0.46 -3.10 -26.07
N ASP A 52 0.51 -2.39 -26.65
CA ASP A 52 0.98 -2.69 -27.99
C ASP A 52 2.00 -3.85 -27.97
N PHE A 53 1.55 -5.05 -28.35
CA PHE A 53 2.39 -6.24 -28.46
C PHE A 53 3.39 -6.21 -29.63
N THR A 54 3.27 -5.24 -30.54
CA THR A 54 4.18 -5.11 -31.69
C THR A 54 5.42 -4.28 -31.35
N ASP A 55 5.35 -3.43 -30.34
CA ASP A 55 6.48 -2.66 -29.85
C ASP A 55 7.55 -3.61 -29.26
N ARG A 56 8.82 -3.35 -29.59
CA ARG A 56 9.95 -4.15 -29.10
C ARG A 56 10.75 -3.35 -28.08
N PHE A 57 10.78 -3.84 -26.84
CA PHE A 57 11.54 -3.25 -25.76
C PHE A 57 12.77 -4.11 -25.42
N SER A 58 13.85 -3.47 -24.98
CA SER A 58 15.05 -4.14 -24.45
C SER A 58 14.86 -4.67 -23.03
N TYR A 59 13.70 -4.40 -22.42
CA TYR A 59 13.35 -4.72 -21.04
C TYR A 59 11.89 -5.20 -20.96
N CYS A 60 11.58 -6.01 -19.95
CA CYS A 60 10.22 -6.48 -19.70
C CYS A 60 9.38 -5.38 -19.04
N SER A 61 8.72 -4.56 -19.84
CA SER A 61 7.82 -3.50 -19.35
C SER A 61 6.35 -3.80 -19.67
N VAL A 62 5.47 -3.45 -18.73
CA VAL A 62 4.01 -3.43 -18.95
C VAL A 62 3.54 -2.14 -19.65
N VAL A 63 4.49 -1.23 -19.92
CA VAL A 63 4.23 0.08 -20.51
C VAL A 63 4.68 0.09 -21.97
N SER A 64 3.81 0.63 -22.80
CA SER A 64 3.95 0.81 -24.24
C SER A 64 3.50 2.23 -24.60
N ARG A 65 3.73 2.67 -25.84
CA ARG A 65 3.32 4.01 -26.27
C ARG A 65 1.82 4.25 -26.11
N SER A 66 1.01 3.25 -26.40
CA SER A 66 -0.46 3.35 -26.40
C SER A 66 -1.06 3.42 -25.00
N ASN A 67 -0.47 2.70 -24.02
CA ASN A 67 -1.02 2.63 -22.67
C ASN A 67 -0.27 3.50 -21.64
N PHE A 68 0.73 4.30 -22.05
CA PHE A 68 1.54 5.13 -21.16
C PHE A 68 0.69 6.04 -20.27
N ASP A 69 -0.21 6.82 -20.86
CA ASP A 69 -1.06 7.77 -20.11
C ASP A 69 -1.97 7.05 -19.11
N LEU A 70 -2.53 5.90 -19.51
CA LEU A 70 -3.39 5.07 -18.67
C LEU A 70 -2.62 4.51 -17.47
N VAL A 71 -1.42 3.97 -17.70
CA VAL A 71 -0.55 3.46 -16.63
C VAL A 71 -0.17 4.58 -15.66
N MET A 72 0.15 5.77 -16.19
CA MET A 72 0.47 6.92 -15.35
C MET A 72 -0.72 7.35 -14.48
N GLN A 73 -1.93 7.44 -15.05
CA GLN A 73 -3.14 7.76 -14.31
C GLN A 73 -3.43 6.74 -13.19
N ILE A 74 -3.30 5.45 -13.48
CA ILE A 74 -3.45 4.38 -12.48
C ILE A 74 -2.40 4.54 -11.36
N GLY A 75 -1.15 4.84 -11.71
CA GLY A 75 -0.08 5.13 -10.77
C GLY A 75 -0.41 6.28 -9.82
N TYR A 76 -0.95 7.39 -10.34
CA TYR A 76 -1.39 8.52 -9.50
C TYR A 76 -2.50 8.12 -8.52
N ILE A 77 -3.49 7.36 -8.99
CA ILE A 77 -4.58 6.88 -8.13
C ILE A 77 -4.02 6.02 -7.00
N PHE A 78 -3.10 5.09 -7.30
CA PHE A 78 -2.49 4.25 -6.28
C PHE A 78 -1.67 5.03 -5.26
N MET A 79 -0.92 6.04 -5.71
CA MET A 79 -0.17 6.92 -4.83
C MET A 79 -1.08 7.67 -3.85
N VAL A 80 -2.21 8.19 -4.33
CA VAL A 80 -3.21 8.85 -3.46
C VAL A 80 -3.82 7.84 -2.48
N CYS A 81 -4.16 6.64 -2.93
CA CYS A 81 -4.68 5.58 -2.07
C CYS A 81 -3.69 5.18 -0.97
N GLU A 82 -2.39 5.10 -1.27
CA GLU A 82 -1.37 4.82 -0.26
C GLU A 82 -1.21 5.94 0.76
N LEU A 83 -1.21 7.19 0.32
CA LEU A 83 -1.17 8.33 1.22
C LEU A 83 -2.38 8.33 2.17
N LEU A 84 -3.58 8.07 1.65
CA LEU A 84 -4.79 7.94 2.47
C LEU A 84 -4.68 6.77 3.44
N ALA A 85 -4.18 5.61 3.01
CA ALA A 85 -3.97 4.45 3.86
C ALA A 85 -2.99 4.76 5.01
N LEU A 86 -1.91 5.50 4.74
CA LEU A 86 -0.94 5.95 5.75
C LEU A 86 -1.58 6.91 6.76
N ILE A 87 -2.38 7.87 6.29
CA ILE A 87 -3.12 8.80 7.15
C ILE A 87 -4.08 8.02 8.07
N PHE A 88 -4.88 7.11 7.49
CA PHE A 88 -5.80 6.27 8.26
C PHE A 88 -5.09 5.44 9.32
N PHE A 89 -3.91 4.90 8.99
CA PHE A 89 -3.07 4.17 9.95
C PHE A 89 -2.65 5.02 11.15
N HIS A 90 -2.21 6.26 10.91
CA HIS A 90 -1.79 7.17 11.99
C HIS A 90 -2.98 7.65 12.83
N VAL A 91 -4.12 7.94 12.18
CA VAL A 91 -5.36 8.26 12.87
C VAL A 91 -5.80 7.10 13.76
N ALA A 92 -5.77 5.86 13.25
CA ALA A 92 -6.09 4.67 14.02
C ALA A 92 -5.13 4.49 15.20
N LEU A 93 -3.82 4.65 14.99
CA LEU A 93 -2.82 4.57 16.06
C LEU A 93 -3.08 5.60 17.16
N PHE A 94 -3.36 6.85 16.78
CA PHE A 94 -3.66 7.94 17.71
C PHE A 94 -4.94 7.68 18.51
N VAL A 95 -6.01 7.23 17.84
CA VAL A 95 -7.28 6.89 18.51
C VAL A 95 -7.09 5.74 19.50
N ASN A 96 -6.39 4.66 19.12
CA ASN A 96 -6.09 3.56 20.02
C ASN A 96 -5.20 3.98 21.19
N TRP A 97 -4.20 4.85 20.95
CA TRP A 97 -3.36 5.40 22.01
C TRP A 97 -4.16 6.23 23.02
N ARG A 98 -5.03 7.13 22.54
CA ARG A 98 -5.90 7.94 23.40
C ARG A 98 -6.85 7.09 24.22
N ARG A 99 -7.48 6.09 23.61
CA ARG A 99 -8.35 5.14 24.32
C ARG A 99 -7.58 4.26 25.29
N LYS A 100 -6.32 3.94 24.99
CA LYS A 100 -5.41 3.24 25.90
C LYS A 100 -5.13 4.05 27.17
N GLN A 101 -5.12 5.38 27.12
CA GLN A 101 -5.02 6.20 28.35
C GLN A 101 -6.30 6.19 29.19
N LEU A 102 -7.47 6.01 28.56
CA LEU A 102 -8.79 6.01 29.22
C LEU A 102 -9.26 4.61 29.65
N ARG A 103 -8.33 3.65 29.82
CA ARG A 103 -8.66 2.23 30.09
C ARG A 103 -9.43 1.98 31.37
N ALA A 104 -9.33 2.86 32.37
CA ALA A 104 -9.84 2.63 33.72
C ALA A 104 -11.35 2.34 33.75
N THR A 105 -12.12 2.87 32.80
CA THR A 105 -13.59 2.75 32.72
C THR A 105 -14.07 1.71 31.71
N MET A 106 -13.17 1.02 31.00
CA MET A 106 -13.53 0.07 29.95
C MET A 106 -13.76 -1.35 30.48
N ASP A 107 -14.58 -2.12 29.79
CA ASP A 107 -14.77 -3.55 30.01
C ASP A 107 -13.49 -4.34 29.68
N PRO A 108 -13.28 -5.53 30.30
CA PRO A 108 -12.07 -6.34 30.10
C PRO A 108 -11.81 -6.69 28.61
N THR A 109 -12.86 -7.04 27.87
CA THR A 109 -12.78 -7.38 26.43
C THR A 109 -12.34 -6.17 25.61
N GLY A 110 -12.97 -5.02 25.81
CA GLY A 110 -12.59 -3.77 25.13
C GLY A 110 -11.15 -3.35 25.43
N ARG A 111 -10.66 -3.52 26.67
CA ARG A 111 -9.26 -3.26 27.03
C ARG A 111 -8.31 -4.18 26.28
N TYR A 112 -8.64 -5.46 26.17
CA TYR A 112 -7.85 -6.44 25.43
C TYR A 112 -7.76 -6.05 23.95
N GLN A 113 -8.91 -5.86 23.29
CA GLN A 113 -8.99 -5.53 21.87
C GLN A 113 -8.22 -4.25 21.50
N ILE A 114 -8.35 -3.18 22.30
CA ILE A 114 -7.62 -1.94 22.05
C ILE A 114 -6.12 -2.14 22.27
N THR A 115 -5.71 -2.97 23.23
CA THR A 115 -4.30 -3.28 23.48
C THR A 115 -3.69 -4.07 22.33
N GLU A 116 -4.38 -5.11 21.90
CA GLU A 116 -3.98 -5.94 20.78
C GLU A 116 -3.91 -5.11 19.50
N ASN A 117 -4.98 -4.40 19.14
CA ASN A 117 -5.03 -3.58 17.95
C ASN A 117 -3.96 -2.47 17.96
N PHE A 118 -3.72 -1.81 19.09
CA PHE A 118 -2.62 -0.86 19.23
C PHE A 118 -1.26 -1.51 18.94
N ARG A 119 -1.00 -2.68 19.54
CA ARG A 119 0.26 -3.41 19.33
C ARG A 119 0.42 -3.80 17.87
N THR A 120 -0.61 -4.36 17.24
CA THR A 120 -0.62 -4.74 15.83
C THR A 120 -0.35 -3.54 14.92
N ILE A 121 -1.03 -2.42 15.15
CA ILE A 121 -0.81 -1.20 14.36
C ILE A 121 0.62 -0.69 14.57
N ALA A 122 1.10 -0.59 15.81
CA ALA A 122 2.47 -0.13 16.10
C ALA A 122 3.54 -1.01 15.44
N THR A 123 3.32 -2.33 15.41
CA THR A 123 4.17 -3.30 14.71
C THR A 123 4.21 -3.07 13.19
N ILE A 124 3.06 -2.81 12.58
CA ILE A 124 2.93 -2.74 11.11
C ILE A 124 3.34 -1.36 10.57
N THR A 125 3.14 -0.29 11.34
CA THR A 125 3.49 1.10 10.98
C THR A 125 4.88 1.27 10.35
N PRO A 126 5.99 0.75 10.93
CA PRO A 126 7.31 0.89 10.33
C PRO A 126 7.44 0.19 8.97
N LEU A 127 6.73 -0.92 8.76
CA LEU A 127 6.70 -1.63 7.48
C LEU A 127 5.98 -0.79 6.42
N ILE A 128 4.89 -0.14 6.80
CA ILE A 128 4.13 0.74 5.90
C ILE A 128 4.94 1.98 5.55
N TRP A 129 5.63 2.58 6.52
CA TRP A 129 6.55 3.69 6.23
C TRP A 129 7.66 3.28 5.28
N CYS A 130 8.28 2.12 5.49
CA CYS A 130 9.28 1.60 4.58
C CYS A 130 8.72 1.45 3.15
N HIS A 131 7.50 0.91 3.00
CA HIS A 131 6.84 0.79 1.71
C HIS A 131 6.56 2.13 1.06
N PHE A 132 5.92 3.02 1.81
CA PHE A 132 5.55 4.34 1.33
C PHE A 132 6.79 5.12 0.87
N LEU A 133 7.90 5.09 1.63
CA LEU A 133 9.13 5.79 1.25
C LEU A 133 9.75 5.24 -0.04
N ILE A 134 9.78 3.92 -0.22
CA ILE A 134 10.29 3.28 -1.44
C ILE A 134 9.44 3.68 -2.65
N ILE A 135 8.12 3.59 -2.53
CA ILE A 135 7.19 3.95 -3.59
C ILE A 135 7.28 5.45 -3.92
N VAL A 136 7.32 6.31 -2.90
CA VAL A 136 7.42 7.76 -3.08
C VAL A 136 8.71 8.12 -3.79
N LEU A 137 9.84 7.56 -3.39
CA LEU A 137 11.12 7.82 -4.04
C LEU A 137 11.09 7.41 -5.52
N SER A 138 10.54 6.23 -5.81
CA SER A 138 10.34 5.74 -7.18
C SER A 138 9.42 6.70 -7.98
N SER A 139 8.30 7.11 -7.37
CA SER A 139 7.31 7.99 -7.99
C SER A 139 7.85 9.39 -8.27
N ILE A 140 8.69 9.94 -7.39
CA ILE A 140 9.35 11.24 -7.59
C ILE A 140 10.21 11.21 -8.86
N ILE A 141 10.98 10.13 -9.07
CA ILE A 141 11.81 9.97 -10.27
C ILE A 141 10.92 9.93 -11.53
N TYR A 142 9.83 9.17 -11.48
CA TYR A 142 8.85 9.10 -12.56
C TYR A 142 8.18 10.44 -12.86
N PHE A 143 7.77 11.20 -11.84
CA PHE A 143 7.14 12.51 -12.03
C PHE A 143 8.12 13.55 -12.54
N ALA A 144 9.38 13.51 -12.09
CA ALA A 144 10.43 14.35 -12.65
C ALA A 144 10.64 14.04 -14.13
N TYR A 145 10.66 12.76 -14.53
CA TYR A 145 10.73 12.38 -15.93
C TYR A 145 9.55 12.86 -16.74
N ALA A 146 8.32 12.61 -16.29
CA ALA A 146 7.11 13.03 -17.00
C ALA A 146 7.01 14.56 -17.14
N SER A 147 7.53 15.30 -16.17
CA SER A 147 7.56 16.78 -16.22
C SER A 147 8.59 17.32 -17.22
N LEU A 148 9.72 16.63 -17.39
CA LEU A 148 10.79 17.02 -18.32
C LEU A 148 10.56 16.50 -19.74
N ASN A 149 9.95 15.33 -19.88
CA ASN A 149 9.66 14.65 -21.14
C ASN A 149 8.21 14.17 -21.11
N PRO A 150 7.24 15.02 -21.49
CA PRO A 150 5.81 14.68 -21.40
C PRO A 150 5.38 13.61 -22.41
N THR A 151 6.21 13.32 -23.42
CA THR A 151 5.97 12.26 -24.40
C THR A 151 6.82 11.03 -24.10
N PHE A 152 6.24 9.85 -24.24
CA PHE A 152 6.96 8.58 -24.08
C PHE A 152 8.16 8.49 -25.03
N ASP A 153 9.37 8.36 -24.47
CA ASP A 153 10.58 8.04 -25.22
C ASP A 153 10.96 6.56 -24.99
N PRO A 154 10.83 5.69 -26.01
CA PRO A 154 11.13 4.27 -25.88
C PRO A 154 12.60 3.95 -25.56
N ARG A 155 13.53 4.90 -25.72
CA ARG A 155 14.95 4.70 -25.42
C ARG A 155 15.28 4.99 -23.96
N ILE A 156 14.66 6.02 -23.40
CA ILE A 156 14.96 6.52 -22.04
C ILE A 156 14.07 5.84 -21.01
N TYR A 157 12.80 5.62 -21.33
CA TYR A 157 11.82 5.08 -20.40
C TYR A 157 12.26 3.76 -19.74
N PRO A 158 12.77 2.74 -20.47
CA PRO A 158 13.17 1.47 -19.84
C PRO A 158 14.34 1.63 -18.86
N ILE A 159 15.27 2.54 -19.13
CA ILE A 159 16.41 2.84 -18.25
C ILE A 159 15.89 3.49 -16.96
N LEU A 160 14.94 4.42 -17.10
CA LEU A 160 14.30 5.08 -15.97
C LEU A 160 13.49 4.09 -15.12
N GLU A 161 12.71 3.24 -15.78
CA GLU A 161 11.90 2.22 -15.11
C GLU A 161 12.78 1.27 -14.28
N GLU A 162 13.84 0.72 -14.86
CA GLU A 162 14.73 -0.19 -14.14
C GLU A 162 15.51 0.52 -13.03
N SER A 163 16.02 1.73 -13.27
CA SER A 163 16.81 2.47 -12.27
C SER A 163 15.98 3.03 -11.11
N SER A 164 14.70 3.31 -11.34
CA SER A 164 13.77 3.77 -10.31
C SER A 164 13.06 2.64 -9.58
N ASN A 165 13.06 1.41 -10.12
CA ASN A 165 12.41 0.27 -9.52
C ASN A 165 13.12 -0.18 -8.25
N GLN A 166 12.74 0.40 -7.11
CA GLN A 166 13.35 0.10 -5.82
C GLN A 166 12.64 -1.04 -5.06
N ILE A 167 11.77 -1.79 -5.72
CA ILE A 167 10.93 -2.79 -5.03
C ILE A 167 11.75 -3.89 -4.34
N TYR A 168 12.94 -4.21 -4.86
CA TYR A 168 13.83 -5.22 -4.27
C TYR A 168 14.31 -4.83 -2.87
N TRP A 169 14.35 -3.55 -2.53
CA TRP A 169 14.69 -3.10 -1.17
C TRP A 169 13.68 -3.58 -0.13
N HIS A 170 12.44 -3.89 -0.51
CA HIS A 170 11.48 -4.51 0.39
C HIS A 170 11.97 -5.84 0.97
N GLY A 171 12.48 -6.71 0.10
CA GLY A 171 12.93 -8.04 0.51
C GLY A 171 14.11 -7.97 1.48
N VAL A 172 14.94 -6.94 1.35
CA VAL A 172 16.10 -6.72 2.21
C VAL A 172 15.70 -6.04 3.52
N LEU A 173 14.99 -4.91 3.46
CA LEU A 173 14.71 -4.06 4.62
C LEU A 173 13.70 -4.67 5.60
N LEU A 174 12.70 -5.43 5.12
CA LEU A 174 11.67 -6.01 5.98
C LEU A 174 12.26 -6.89 7.09
N PRO A 175 13.11 -7.90 6.82
CA PRO A 175 13.77 -8.70 7.86
C PRO A 175 14.56 -7.86 8.87
N PHE A 176 15.30 -6.83 8.43
CA PHE A 176 16.08 -5.97 9.33
C PHE A 176 15.17 -5.14 10.25
N ILE A 177 14.08 -4.59 9.73
CA ILE A 177 13.10 -3.85 10.53
C ILE A 177 12.48 -4.76 11.59
N PHE A 178 12.11 -5.99 11.22
CA PHE A 178 11.61 -6.97 12.19
C PHE A 178 12.68 -7.31 13.24
N PHE A 179 13.92 -7.57 12.83
CA PHE A 179 14.98 -7.86 13.79
C PHE A 179 15.21 -6.71 14.77
N ALA A 180 15.29 -5.47 14.29
CA ALA A 180 15.55 -4.30 15.12
C ALA A 180 14.40 -3.94 16.08
N LEU A 181 13.15 -4.24 15.73
CA LEU A 181 11.98 -3.91 16.57
C LEU A 181 11.65 -4.97 17.63
N TYR A 182 12.21 -6.18 17.50
CA TYR A 182 11.85 -7.34 18.33
C TYR A 182 13.04 -7.96 19.10
N GLN A 183 14.17 -7.26 19.14
CA GLN A 183 15.20 -7.47 20.17
C GLN A 183 14.84 -6.72 21.44
#